data_AF-A0A9E2BVY5-F1
#
_entry.id   AF-A0A9E2BVY5-F1
#
_cell.length_a   1.000
_cell.length_b   1.000
_cell.length_c   1.000
_cell.angle_alpha   90.00
_cell.angle_beta   90.00
_cell.angle_gamma   90.00
#
_symmetry.space_group_name_H-M   'P 1'
#
loop_
_entity.id
_entity.type
_entity.pdbx_description
1 polymer ?
#
loop_
_entity_poly.entity_id
_entity_poly.type
_entity_poly.pdbx_seq_one_letter_code
_entity_poly.pdbx_strand_id
1 'polypeptide(L)'
;MEEKLKNLMQKAALGELSPDERLLLNEAIKDSPELQAELTAFGKVSALVKESAADSFEPFFATRVLQRVKAESEGGLDLAAALGAVFRKVVIGAAVVIIGVTSYNVTSQWDEREELSAVELAFNVPSLTIDNALNNIVGTP
;
A
#
# COMPACT_ATOMS: atom_id res chain seq x y z
N MET A 1 2.05 -27.60 -36.78
CA MET A 1 2.85 -26.46 -37.25
C MET A 1 3.98 -26.26 -36.25
N GLU A 2 5.22 -26.54 -36.65
CA GLU A 2 6.38 -26.51 -35.76
C GLU A 2 6.57 -25.11 -35.16
N GLU A 3 6.78 -25.01 -33.84
CA GLU A 3 6.95 -23.72 -33.15
C GLU A 3 8.04 -22.83 -33.77
N LYS A 4 9.08 -23.44 -34.33
CA LYS A 4 10.17 -22.74 -35.02
C LYS A 4 9.66 -21.93 -36.21
N LEU A 5 8.75 -22.46 -37.01
CA LEU A 5 8.20 -21.78 -38.17
C LEU A 5 7.34 -20.59 -37.75
N LYS A 6 6.54 -20.74 -36.69
CA LYS A 6 5.74 -19.65 -36.12
C LYS A 6 6.63 -18.51 -35.60
N ASN A 7 7.72 -18.84 -34.92
CA ASN A 7 8.68 -17.85 -34.42
C ASN A 7 9.34 -17.10 -35.59
N LEU A 8 9.76 -17.81 -36.65
CA LEU A 8 10.30 -17.18 -37.85
C LEU A 8 9.29 -16.27 -38.55
N MET A 9 8.03 -16.67 -38.67
CA MET A 9 6.97 -15.81 -39.23
C MET A 9 6.72 -14.56 -38.37
N GLN A 10 6.74 -14.69 -37.04
CA GLN A 10 6.59 -13.56 -36.13
C GLN A 10 7.76 -12.57 -36.25
N LYS A 11 9.00 -13.07 -36.23
CA LYS A 11 10.18 -12.23 -36.45
C LYS A 11 10.16 -11.56 -37.82
N ALA A 12 9.62 -12.22 -38.84
CA ALA A 12 9.50 -11.66 -40.19
C ALA A 12 8.54 -10.47 -40.21
N ALA A 13 7.41 -10.59 -39.51
CA ALA A 13 6.43 -9.52 -39.37
C ALA A 13 6.95 -8.30 -38.61
N LEU A 14 7.85 -8.52 -37.65
CA LEU A 14 8.53 -7.45 -36.91
C LEU A 14 9.66 -6.79 -37.72
N GLY A 15 10.16 -7.46 -38.75
CA GLY A 15 11.30 -6.99 -39.56
C GLY A 15 12.66 -7.35 -38.97
N GLU A 16 12.69 -8.25 -37.97
CA GLU A 16 13.88 -8.64 -37.20
C GLU A 16 14.61 -9.86 -37.80
N LEU A 17 14.23 -10.27 -39.01
CA LEU A 17 14.76 -11.48 -39.64
C LEU A 17 16.18 -11.25 -40.20
N SER A 18 17.13 -12.05 -39.72
CA SER A 18 18.47 -12.13 -40.30
C SER A 18 18.45 -12.69 -41.74
N PRO A 19 19.49 -12.43 -42.56
CA PRO A 19 19.55 -12.93 -43.93
C PRO A 19 19.41 -14.46 -44.03
N ASP A 20 20.03 -15.19 -43.10
CA ASP A 20 20.00 -16.65 -43.06
C ASP A 20 18.61 -17.19 -42.67
N GLU A 21 17.95 -16.57 -41.69
CA GLU A 21 16.59 -16.91 -41.29
C GLU A 21 15.56 -16.62 -42.40
N ARG A 22 15.80 -15.61 -43.26
CA ARG A 22 14.95 -15.32 -44.44
C ARG A 22 15.00 -16.43 -45.46
N LEU A 23 16.19 -16.98 -45.70
CA LEU A 23 16.34 -18.11 -46.62
C LEU A 23 15.61 -19.34 -46.09
N LEU A 24 15.80 -19.65 -44.79
CA LEU A 24 15.11 -20.78 -44.14
C LEU A 24 13.58 -20.62 -44.15
N LEU A 25 13.07 -19.41 -43.87
CA LEU A 25 11.65 -19.14 -43.92
C LEU A 25 11.11 -19.26 -45.35
N ASN A 26 11.78 -18.69 -46.34
CA ASN A 26 11.39 -18.76 -47.74
C ASN A 26 11.39 -20.20 -48.26
N GLU A 27 12.36 -21.00 -47.87
CA GLU A 27 12.44 -22.43 -48.21
C GLU A 27 11.27 -23.20 -47.56
N ALA A 28 11.00 -22.95 -46.27
CA ALA A 28 9.92 -23.63 -45.54
C ALA A 28 8.51 -23.28 -46.04
N ILE A 29 8.28 -22.07 -46.56
CA ILE A 29 6.97 -21.64 -47.07
C ILE A 29 6.82 -21.81 -48.59
N LYS A 30 7.89 -22.19 -49.31
CA LYS A 30 7.91 -22.26 -50.78
C LYS A 30 6.80 -23.13 -51.35
N ASP A 31 6.56 -24.28 -50.71
CA ASP A 31 5.62 -25.30 -51.19
C ASP A 31 4.23 -25.18 -50.55
N SER A 32 4.00 -24.16 -49.71
CA SER A 32 2.72 -23.93 -49.04
C SER A 32 2.13 -22.56 -49.41
N PRO A 33 1.19 -22.52 -50.37
CA PRO A 33 0.54 -21.27 -50.77
C PRO A 33 -0.30 -20.65 -49.64
N GLU A 34 -0.82 -21.47 -48.72
CA GLU A 34 -1.56 -21.01 -47.54
C GLU A 34 -0.67 -20.19 -46.60
N LEU A 35 0.54 -20.68 -46.31
CA LEU A 35 1.49 -19.99 -45.43
C LEU A 35 2.02 -18.69 -46.06
N GLN A 36 2.19 -18.65 -47.38
CA GLN A 36 2.56 -17.42 -48.09
C GLN A 36 1.44 -16.37 -48.01
N ALA A 37 0.19 -16.80 -48.15
CA ALA A 37 -0.97 -15.92 -47.98
C ALA A 37 -1.07 -15.40 -46.54
N GLU A 38 -0.85 -16.26 -45.55
CA GLU A 38 -0.84 -15.88 -44.13
C GLU A 38 0.28 -14.88 -43.81
N LEU A 39 1.51 -15.13 -44.28
CA LEU A 39 2.63 -14.19 -44.11
C LEU A 39 2.34 -12.83 -44.74
N THR A 40 1.72 -12.83 -45.93
CA THR A 40 1.32 -11.59 -46.63
C THR A 40 0.23 -10.84 -45.87
N ALA A 41 -0.77 -11.56 -45.34
CA ALA A 41 -1.82 -10.97 -44.51
C ALA A 41 -1.23 -10.37 -43.23
N PHE A 42 -0.31 -11.07 -42.58
CA PHE A 42 0.38 -10.59 -41.38
C PHE A 42 1.21 -9.34 -41.67
N GLY A 43 1.92 -9.30 -42.81
CA GLY A 43 2.66 -8.13 -43.26
C GLY A 43 1.76 -6.91 -43.48
N LYS A 44 0.58 -7.10 -44.07
CA LYS A 44 -0.41 -6.02 -44.26
C LYS A 44 -0.93 -5.48 -42.93
N VAL A 45 -1.27 -6.34 -41.98
CA VAL A 45 -1.71 -5.91 -40.64
C VAL A 45 -0.61 -5.16 -39.91
N SER A 46 0.63 -5.67 -39.93
CA SER A 46 1.79 -5.01 -39.32
C SER A 46 2.04 -3.62 -39.93
N ALA A 47 1.91 -3.49 -41.25
CA ALA A 47 2.02 -2.20 -41.94
C ALA A 47 0.92 -1.22 -41.51
N LEU A 48 -0.33 -1.67 -41.48
CA LEU A 48 -1.47 -0.86 -41.03
C LEU A 48 -1.31 -0.41 -39.57
N VAL A 49 -0.80 -1.27 -38.68
CA VAL A 49 -0.52 -0.93 -37.29
C VAL A 49 0.61 0.10 -37.19
N LYS A 50 1.68 -0.04 -37.99
CA LYS A 50 2.78 0.93 -38.01
C LYS A 50 2.34 2.30 -38.54
N GLU A 51 1.55 2.32 -39.60
CA GLU A 51 0.97 3.53 -40.17
C GLU A 51 0.00 4.20 -39.18
N SER A 52 -0.91 3.41 -38.60
CA SER A 52 -1.84 3.89 -37.58
C SER A 52 -1.13 4.35 -36.31
N ALA A 53 -0.01 3.74 -35.90
CA ALA A 53 0.73 4.15 -34.71
C ALA A 53 1.31 5.57 -34.86
N ALA A 54 1.79 5.94 -36.06
CA ALA A 54 2.30 7.27 -36.32
C ALA A 54 1.21 8.34 -36.15
N ASP A 55 -0.03 8.02 -36.55
CA ASP A 55 -1.16 8.95 -36.48
C ASP A 55 -1.93 8.87 -35.14
N SER A 56 -1.93 7.72 -34.46
CA SER A 56 -2.74 7.45 -33.26
C SER A 56 -2.08 7.90 -31.97
N PHE A 57 -0.75 8.03 -31.96
CA PHE A 57 -0.02 8.57 -30.81
C PHE A 57 0.25 10.05 -31.00
N GLU A 58 -0.83 10.84 -30.96
CA GLU A 58 -0.77 12.29 -30.82
C GLU A 58 0.28 12.71 -29.76
N PRO A 59 0.96 13.86 -29.94
CA PRO A 59 1.98 14.35 -29.03
C PRO A 59 1.56 14.26 -27.56
N PHE A 60 2.51 13.89 -26.69
CA PHE A 60 2.29 13.74 -25.25
C PHE A 60 1.28 12.65 -24.85
N PHE A 61 1.00 11.65 -25.71
CA PHE A 61 0.19 10.47 -25.37
C PHE A 61 0.62 9.83 -24.04
N ALA A 62 1.92 9.55 -23.88
CA ALA A 62 2.45 8.95 -22.65
C ALA A 62 2.18 9.83 -21.41
N THR A 63 2.30 11.15 -21.55
CA THR A 63 1.98 12.11 -20.48
C THR A 63 0.50 12.10 -20.13
N ARG A 64 -0.39 12.05 -21.14
CA ARG A 64 -1.85 11.98 -20.93
C ARG A 64 -2.27 10.67 -20.26
N VAL A 65 -1.69 9.54 -20.67
CA VAL A 65 -1.94 8.24 -20.03
C VAL A 65 -1.47 8.25 -18.58
N LEU A 66 -0.25 8.73 -18.31
CA LEU A 66 0.28 8.83 -16.95
C LEU A 66 -0.56 9.76 -16.06
N GLN A 67 -1.01 10.90 -16.60
CA GLN A 67 -1.92 11.79 -15.88
C GLN A 67 -3.26 11.12 -15.57
N ARG A 68 -3.82 10.35 -16.50
CA ARG A 68 -5.08 9.62 -16.29
C ARG A 68 -4.94 8.57 -15.18
N VAL A 69 -3.87 7.77 -15.23
CA VAL A 69 -3.56 6.76 -14.21
C VAL A 69 -3.33 7.42 -12.85
N LYS A 70 -2.60 8.54 -12.82
CA LYS A 70 -2.37 9.31 -11.59
C LYS A 70 -3.66 9.89 -11.03
N ALA A 71 -4.54 10.44 -11.87
CA ALA A 71 -5.84 10.97 -11.45
C ALA A 71 -6.77 9.88 -10.89
N GLU A 72 -6.74 8.67 -11.45
CA GLU A 72 -7.49 7.53 -10.91
C GLU A 72 -6.87 6.99 -9.60
N SER A 73 -5.54 7.10 -9.45
CA SER A 73 -4.85 6.75 -8.21
C SER A 73 -5.04 7.78 -7.09
N GLU A 74 -5.13 9.08 -7.42
CA GLU A 74 -5.34 10.18 -6.46
C GLU A 74 -6.82 10.41 -6.14
N GLY A 75 -7.74 9.94 -6.99
CA GLY A 75 -9.17 9.86 -6.72
C GLY A 75 -9.57 8.72 -5.79
N GLY A 76 -8.60 7.97 -5.24
CA GLY A 76 -8.83 6.95 -4.24
C GLY A 76 -9.56 7.54 -3.04
N LEU A 77 -10.61 6.84 -2.58
CA LEU A 77 -11.38 7.18 -1.38
C LEU A 77 -10.48 7.80 -0.32
N ASP A 78 -10.87 8.96 0.20
CA ASP A 78 -10.25 9.57 1.39
C ASP A 78 -10.41 8.60 2.56
N LEU A 79 -9.49 7.64 2.63
CA LEU A 79 -9.54 6.49 3.51
C LEU A 79 -9.43 6.96 4.95
N ALA A 80 -8.75 8.09 5.18
CA ALA A 80 -8.71 8.76 6.47
C ALA A 80 -10.08 9.30 6.88
N ALA A 81 -10.81 9.96 5.98
CA ALA A 81 -12.18 10.41 6.26
C ALA A 81 -13.15 9.23 6.45
N ALA A 82 -13.03 8.18 5.63
CA ALA A 82 -13.86 6.98 5.72
C ALA A 82 -13.60 6.19 7.03
N LEU A 83 -12.33 5.99 7.41
CA LEU A 83 -11.97 5.40 8.71
C LEU A 83 -12.44 6.29 9.85
N GLY A 84 -12.20 7.59 9.78
CA GLY A 84 -12.62 8.54 10.81
C GLY A 84 -14.12 8.46 11.11
N ALA A 85 -14.95 8.34 10.07
CA ALA A 85 -16.40 8.17 10.22
C ALA A 85 -16.79 6.86 10.93
N VAL A 86 -16.13 5.75 10.59
CA VAL A 86 -16.40 4.43 11.21
C VAL A 86 -15.94 4.39 12.66
N PHE A 87 -14.75 4.91 12.95
CA PHE A 87 -14.15 4.86 14.29
C PHE A 87 -14.73 5.89 15.25
N ARG A 88 -15.45 6.92 14.78
CA ARG A 88 -16.05 7.95 15.65
C ARG A 88 -16.92 7.38 16.76
N LYS A 89 -17.75 6.37 16.46
CA LYS A 89 -18.60 5.72 17.47
C LYS A 89 -17.81 4.90 18.48
N VAL A 90 -16.73 4.26 18.03
CA VAL A 90 -15.84 3.45 18.87
C VAL A 90 -15.06 4.35 19.84
N VAL A 91 -14.54 5.48 19.35
CA VAL A 91 -13.81 6.47 20.16
C VAL A 91 -14.69 7.03 21.28
N ILE A 92 -15.96 7.33 20.99
CA ILE A 92 -16.92 7.81 22.01
C ILE A 92 -17.12 6.74 23.10
N GLY A 93 -17.33 5.48 22.72
CA GLY A 93 -17.47 4.38 23.67
C GLY A 93 -16.22 4.18 24.53
N ALA A 94 -15.04 4.19 23.91
CA ALA A 94 -13.77 4.07 24.62
C ALA A 94 -13.53 5.23 25.60
N ALA A 95 -13.88 6.46 25.21
CA ALA A 95 -13.75 7.63 26.08
C ALA A 95 -14.61 7.51 27.34
N VAL A 96 -15.85 7.01 27.22
CA VAL A 96 -16.74 6.79 28.38
C VAL A 96 -16.15 5.76 29.33
N VAL A 97 -15.60 4.65 28.81
CA VAL A 97 -14.97 3.61 29.62
C VAL A 97 -13.72 4.16 30.33
N ILE A 98 -12.87 4.90 29.62
CA ILE A 98 -11.67 5.52 30.21
C ILE A 98 -12.07 6.47 31.33
N ILE A 99 -13.03 7.37 31.09
CA ILE A 99 -13.51 8.30 32.11
C ILE A 99 -14.05 7.54 33.32
N GLY A 100 -14.86 6.49 33.11
CA GLY A 100 -15.39 5.66 34.20
C GLY A 100 -14.29 4.99 35.03
N VAL A 101 -13.30 4.38 34.38
CA VAL A 101 -12.17 3.71 35.05
C VAL A 101 -11.27 4.72 35.77
N THR A 102 -11.02 5.89 35.18
CA THR A 102 -10.25 6.96 35.80
C THR A 102 -10.99 7.53 37.01
N SER A 103 -12.30 7.82 36.89
CA SER A 103 -13.12 8.27 38.01
C SER A 103 -13.15 7.24 39.14
N TYR A 104 -13.33 5.96 38.81
CA TYR A 104 -13.29 4.88 39.80
C TYR A 104 -11.94 4.82 40.51
N ASN A 105 -10.83 4.82 39.76
CA ASN A 105 -9.49 4.80 40.34
C ASN A 105 -9.20 6.01 41.23
N VAL A 106 -9.65 7.19 40.82
CA VAL A 106 -9.50 8.40 41.62
C VAL A 106 -10.32 8.25 42.90
N THR A 107 -11.61 7.94 42.84
CA THR A 107 -12.44 7.81 44.04
C THR A 107 -11.98 6.70 44.98
N SER A 108 -11.58 5.53 44.46
CA SER A 108 -11.10 4.43 45.29
C SER A 108 -9.75 4.74 45.95
N GLN A 109 -8.88 5.50 45.27
CA GLN A 109 -7.65 6.00 45.90
C GLN A 109 -7.92 7.11 46.92
N TRP A 110 -9.03 7.83 46.84
CA TRP A 110 -9.36 8.86 47.83
C TRP A 110 -9.81 8.25 49.15
N ASP A 111 -10.56 7.14 49.13
CA ASP A 111 -10.88 6.35 50.34
C ASP A 111 -9.62 5.81 51.03
N GLU A 112 -8.58 5.44 50.27
CA GLU A 112 -7.28 5.00 50.83
C GLU A 112 -6.35 6.17 51.22
N ARG A 113 -6.62 7.40 50.75
CA ARG A 113 -5.77 8.59 50.99
C ARG A 113 -6.24 9.46 52.16
N GLU A 114 -7.37 9.17 52.81
CA GLU A 114 -7.74 9.86 54.06
C GLU A 114 -6.71 9.67 55.19
N GLU A 115 -5.79 8.71 55.06
CA GLU A 115 -4.72 8.47 56.04
C GLU A 115 -3.35 9.11 55.71
N LEU A 116 -3.17 9.72 54.52
CA LEU A 116 -1.85 10.26 54.10
C LEU A 116 -1.95 11.72 53.63
N SER A 117 -1.18 12.60 54.29
CA SER A 117 -1.17 14.04 54.00
C SER A 117 -0.57 14.33 52.63
N ALA A 118 -1.10 15.34 51.92
CA ALA A 118 -0.67 15.72 50.57
C ALA A 118 0.84 16.02 50.44
N VAL A 119 1.50 16.35 51.55
CA VAL A 119 2.95 16.57 51.64
C VAL A 119 3.74 15.25 51.60
N GLU A 120 3.22 14.18 52.22
CA GLU A 120 3.89 12.87 52.31
C GLU A 120 3.92 12.17 50.94
N LEU A 121 2.85 12.35 50.17
CA LEU A 121 2.69 11.79 48.82
C LEU A 121 3.57 12.52 47.78
N ALA A 122 3.84 13.81 47.96
CA ALA A 122 4.65 14.61 47.04
C ALA A 122 6.16 14.39 47.21
N PHE A 123 6.60 14.06 48.43
CA PHE A 123 8.03 13.95 48.76
C PHE A 123 8.46 12.55 49.19
N ASN A 124 7.56 11.56 49.14
CA ASN A 124 7.81 10.16 49.55
C ASN A 124 8.51 10.06 50.92
N VAL A 125 8.11 10.92 51.86
CA VAL A 125 8.65 10.99 53.21
C VAL A 125 7.79 10.11 54.12
N PRO A 126 8.39 9.29 55.01
CA PRO A 126 7.63 8.46 55.93
C PRO A 126 6.78 9.31 56.87
N SER A 127 5.58 8.81 57.19
CA SER A 127 4.63 9.49 58.07
C SER A 127 5.22 9.70 59.47
N LEU A 128 5.51 10.95 59.81
CA LEU A 128 5.95 11.36 61.14
C LEU A 128 4.73 11.53 62.05
N THR A 129 4.19 10.41 62.53
CA THR A 129 3.21 10.42 63.62
C THR A 129 3.90 10.72 64.95
N ILE A 130 3.19 11.36 65.89
CA ILE A 130 3.70 11.72 67.23
C ILE A 130 4.23 10.47 67.96
N ASP A 131 3.64 9.31 67.70
CA ASP A 131 4.07 8.00 68.23
C ASP A 131 5.46 7.57 67.73
N ASN A 132 5.79 7.83 66.46
CA ASN A 132 7.12 7.55 65.89
C ASN A 132 8.19 8.51 66.40
N ALA A 133 7.82 9.77 66.68
CA ALA A 133 8.74 10.75 67.28
C ALA A 133 9.05 10.41 68.75
N LEU A 134 8.07 9.93 69.52
CA LEU A 134 8.27 9.53 70.91
C LEU A 134 9.12 8.26 71.04
N ASN A 135 8.92 7.26 70.18
CA ASN A 135 9.72 6.02 70.19
C ASN A 135 11.19 6.23 69.76
N ASN A 136 11.50 7.26 68.97
CA ASN A 136 12.89 7.58 68.60
C ASN A 136 13.63 8.44 69.65
N ILE A 137 12.90 9.14 70.51
CA ILE A 137 13.47 9.96 71.59
C ILE A 137 13.66 9.11 72.86
N VAL A 138 12.76 8.17 73.12
CA VAL A 138 12.89 7.18 74.19
C VAL A 138 13.62 5.96 73.63
N GLY A 139 14.93 6.13 73.40
CA GLY A 139 15.79 5.03 72.97
C GLY A 139 15.66 3.83 73.92
N THR A 140 15.65 2.65 73.30
CA THR A 140 16.16 1.38 73.82
C THR A 140 16.87 1.45 75.18
N PRO A 141 16.39 0.69 76.18
CA PRO A 141 17.19 -0.29 76.88
C PRO A 141 17.19 -1.65 76.16
#